data_AF-A0KSU6-F1
#
_entry.id   AF-A0KSU6-F1
#
_cell.length_a   1.000
_cell.length_b   1.000
_cell.length_c   1.000
_cell.angle_alpha   90.00
_cell.angle_beta   90.00
_cell.angle_gamma   90.00
#
_symmetry.space_group_name_H-M   'P 1'
#
loop_
_entity.id
_entity.type
_entity.pdbx_description
1 polymer ?
#
loop_
_entity_poly.entity_id
_entity_poly.type
_entity_poly.pdbx_seq_one_letter_code
_entity_poly.pdbx_strand_id
1 'polypeptide(L)'
;MNLASLEERLADYGSQGYFLLEAFVLQLLKVEAESNGQVVFTDQSSPHSPMDAYAPKGFGQIQHPLSIEVTRTLTPKKLESILKTHFNYRRSEEEGILIVALRQLAKESDYVKHLTQKAAGRLIIWGESELEQLIEKHSQAADKLASKLFSLRLQMAVSRNPEDWKEKRDQVVLEVSESYRSGRFSLVLGAGVSSSAGLPDWDTLLNSLFVSMLTDEDLSDKSHDNEHVASIVKRLRQIDGPSALMLARYIRKGLSAGSEKEQKEFIQAVTTRLYSLRNKQYSLSSPLIKEIASLCTPTRTGAKVRSVITYNFDDLMERELEARNLSIRSIFEEVELAAPEELPIYHVHGFLPENRTNYSNLDRTTLVFSEEGYHQIYSEAYHWSNLVQLASLKETTCLMVGLSLTDPNLRRLLEIAAKSTDRPKHFAFLPRVSLEKFTKDDGKNVVRAPTGVSKRFLDRHHSLNEEVMRELGVNVIWYESYDEIPKILHSIGKGI
;
A
#
# COMPACT_ATOMS: atom_id res chain seq x y z
N MET A 1 -11.86 32.43 7.33
CA MET A 1 -11.07 31.65 6.35
C MET A 1 -11.77 31.63 4.99
N ASN A 2 -11.04 31.49 3.88
CA ASN A 2 -11.60 31.26 2.52
C ASN A 2 -11.05 29.95 1.91
N LEU A 3 -11.60 29.50 0.78
CA LEU A 3 -11.22 28.22 0.15
C LEU A 3 -9.73 28.19 -0.24
N ALA A 4 -9.20 29.27 -0.79
CA ALA A 4 -7.77 29.38 -1.13
C ALA A 4 -6.84 29.18 0.08
N SER A 5 -7.15 29.81 1.22
CA SER A 5 -6.37 29.65 2.47
C SER A 5 -6.49 28.24 3.07
N LEU A 6 -7.60 27.55 2.82
CA LEU A 6 -7.78 26.15 3.19
C LEU A 6 -6.94 25.24 2.29
N GLU A 7 -6.96 25.46 0.98
CA GLU A 7 -6.12 24.71 0.04
C GLU A 7 -4.61 24.89 0.32
N GLU A 8 -4.18 26.11 0.65
CA GLU A 8 -2.79 26.39 1.02
C GLU A 8 -2.38 25.62 2.28
N ARG A 9 -3.21 25.63 3.32
CA ARG A 9 -2.99 24.82 4.53
C ARG A 9 -2.95 23.32 4.26
N LEU A 10 -3.69 22.87 3.26
CA LEU A 10 -3.77 21.45 2.88
C LEU A 10 -2.64 21.02 1.95
N ALA A 11 -1.99 21.97 1.25
CA ALA A 11 -0.85 21.70 0.39
C ALA A 11 0.34 21.12 1.16
N ASP A 12 0.51 21.56 2.42
CA ASP A 12 1.52 21.03 3.35
C ASP A 12 1.33 19.54 3.69
N TYR A 13 0.11 19.01 3.50
CA TYR A 13 -0.24 17.62 3.79
C TYR A 13 -0.17 16.70 2.55
N GLY A 14 0.33 17.19 1.41
CA GLY A 14 0.55 16.35 0.23
C GLY A 14 -0.73 15.67 -0.30
N SER A 15 -0.69 14.36 -0.57
CA SER A 15 -1.88 13.60 -1.01
C SER A 15 -2.97 13.50 0.06
N GLN A 16 -2.63 13.70 1.35
CA GLN A 16 -3.60 13.70 2.45
C GLN A 16 -4.51 14.93 2.44
N GLY A 17 -4.07 16.02 1.83
CA GLY A 17 -4.81 17.28 1.77
C GLY A 17 -6.22 17.11 1.21
N TYR A 18 -6.40 16.22 0.22
CA TYR A 18 -7.71 15.94 -0.36
C TYR A 18 -8.69 15.31 0.64
N PHE A 19 -8.28 14.24 1.32
CA PHE A 19 -9.17 13.56 2.26
C PHE A 19 -9.48 14.43 3.49
N LEU A 20 -8.55 15.31 3.89
CA LEU A 20 -8.81 16.32 4.92
C LEU A 20 -9.82 17.36 4.43
N LEU A 21 -9.77 17.76 3.16
CA LEU A 21 -10.74 18.65 2.53
C LEU A 21 -12.12 17.99 2.41
N GLU A 22 -12.18 16.72 2.02
CA GLU A 22 -13.41 15.93 1.98
C GLU A 22 -14.08 15.90 3.38
N ALA A 23 -13.31 15.56 4.41
CA ALA A 23 -13.79 15.56 5.79
C ALA A 23 -14.26 16.95 6.25
N PHE A 24 -13.53 18.01 5.87
CA PHE A 24 -13.92 19.39 6.13
C PHE A 24 -15.27 19.74 5.49
N VAL A 25 -15.43 19.45 4.19
CA VAL A 25 -16.65 19.72 3.44
C VAL A 25 -17.82 18.96 4.06
N LEU A 26 -17.67 17.65 4.31
CA LEU A 26 -18.73 16.83 4.90
C LEU A 26 -19.19 17.35 6.27
N GLN A 27 -18.28 17.83 7.12
CA GLN A 27 -18.64 18.42 8.40
C GLN A 27 -19.26 19.82 8.26
N LEU A 28 -18.81 20.62 7.29
CA LEU A 28 -19.42 21.91 7.01
C LEU A 28 -20.85 21.76 6.47
N LEU A 29 -21.10 20.74 5.65
CA LEU A 29 -22.44 20.37 5.20
C LEU A 29 -23.34 19.97 6.39
N LYS A 30 -22.82 19.27 7.39
CA LYS A 30 -23.59 18.99 8.62
C LYS A 30 -23.98 20.27 9.36
N VAL A 31 -23.04 21.21 9.52
CA VAL A 31 -23.31 22.50 10.19
C VAL A 31 -24.42 23.27 9.46
N GLU A 32 -24.38 23.30 8.12
CA GLU A 32 -25.44 23.92 7.32
C GLU A 32 -26.78 23.19 7.51
N ALA A 33 -26.79 21.85 7.46
CA ALA A 33 -28.01 21.08 7.66
C ALA A 33 -28.64 21.35 9.04
N GLU A 34 -27.82 21.31 10.10
CA GLU A 34 -28.25 21.59 11.47
C GLU A 34 -28.83 23.01 11.60
N SER A 35 -28.21 24.00 10.95
CA SER A 35 -28.71 25.39 10.96
C SER A 35 -30.07 25.56 10.29
N ASN A 36 -30.44 24.66 9.38
CA ASN A 36 -31.75 24.63 8.70
C ASN A 36 -32.72 23.61 9.30
N GLY A 37 -32.40 22.97 10.44
CA GLY A 37 -33.21 21.91 11.04
C GLY A 37 -33.27 20.61 10.22
N GLN A 38 -32.34 20.44 9.30
CA GLN A 38 -32.14 19.23 8.50
C GLN A 38 -31.02 18.36 9.11
N VAL A 39 -30.87 17.14 8.59
CA VAL A 39 -29.83 16.21 9.05
C VAL A 39 -29.09 15.65 7.84
N VAL A 40 -27.76 15.68 7.90
CA VAL A 40 -26.88 15.00 6.95
C VAL A 40 -26.19 13.86 7.68
N PHE A 41 -26.47 12.64 7.25
CA PHE A 41 -25.75 11.46 7.69
C PHE A 41 -24.51 11.31 6.82
N THR A 42 -23.33 11.51 7.39
CA THR A 42 -22.09 11.03 6.79
C THR A 42 -21.99 9.56 7.18
N ASP A 43 -22.68 8.71 6.43
CA ASP A 43 -22.80 7.28 6.73
C ASP A 43 -21.49 6.57 6.35
N GLN A 44 -20.45 6.76 7.18
CA GLN A 44 -19.23 5.93 7.11
C GLN A 44 -19.42 4.56 7.79
N SER A 45 -20.67 4.20 8.10
CA SER A 45 -21.07 2.99 8.82
C SER A 45 -21.47 1.83 7.90
N SER A 46 -21.31 2.01 6.58
CA SER A 46 -21.32 0.92 5.61
C SER A 46 -20.30 1.18 4.50
N PRO A 47 -19.38 0.26 4.19
CA PRO A 47 -18.57 0.21 2.98
C PRO A 47 -19.43 0.17 1.72
N HIS A 48 -20.74 -0.03 1.87
CA HIS A 48 -21.75 0.02 0.84
C HIS A 48 -22.68 1.23 0.96
N SER A 49 -22.32 2.26 1.74
CA SER A 49 -22.90 3.58 1.44
C SER A 49 -22.31 3.95 0.08
N PRO A 50 -23.12 3.94 -1.00
CA PRO A 50 -22.63 4.18 -2.36
C PRO A 50 -21.94 5.54 -2.50
N MET A 51 -22.24 6.46 -1.58
CA MET A 51 -21.94 7.89 -1.61
C MET A 51 -21.45 8.35 -0.23
N ASP A 52 -20.69 9.44 -0.18
CA ASP A 52 -20.03 9.96 1.03
C ASP A 52 -20.99 10.44 2.13
N ALA A 53 -22.16 10.94 1.74
CA ALA A 53 -23.19 11.39 2.67
C ALA A 53 -24.61 11.21 2.12
N TYR A 54 -25.59 11.26 3.02
CA TYR A 54 -27.01 11.16 2.70
C TYR A 54 -27.84 12.11 3.56
N ALA A 55 -28.70 12.90 2.92
CA ALA A 55 -29.63 13.82 3.56
C ALA A 55 -31.08 13.37 3.29
N PRO A 56 -31.75 12.66 4.22
CA PRO A 56 -33.05 12.04 3.96
C PRO A 56 -34.19 13.03 3.74
N LYS A 57 -34.08 14.25 4.29
CA LYS A 57 -35.09 15.31 4.18
C LYS A 57 -34.66 16.45 3.26
N GLY A 58 -33.58 16.24 2.50
CA GLY A 58 -32.95 17.29 1.70
C GLY A 58 -31.95 18.14 2.47
N PHE A 59 -31.44 19.16 1.80
CA PHE A 59 -30.29 19.95 2.23
C PHE A 59 -30.38 21.40 1.73
N GLY A 60 -30.29 22.38 2.63
CA GLY A 60 -30.52 23.78 2.34
C GLY A 60 -31.93 24.00 1.77
N GLN A 61 -32.01 24.58 0.57
CA GLN A 61 -33.28 24.81 -0.14
C GLN A 61 -33.88 23.55 -0.76
N ILE A 62 -33.11 22.45 -0.85
CA ILE A 62 -33.55 21.19 -1.45
C ILE A 62 -34.43 20.45 -0.44
N GLN A 63 -35.65 20.06 -0.84
CA GLN A 63 -36.67 19.47 0.04
C GLN A 63 -36.96 17.98 -0.23
N HIS A 64 -36.12 17.31 -1.02
CA HIS A 64 -36.25 15.88 -1.32
C HIS A 64 -35.01 15.12 -0.82
N PRO A 65 -35.08 13.79 -0.64
CA PRO A 65 -33.92 12.98 -0.27
C PRO A 65 -32.73 13.23 -1.22
N LEU A 66 -31.52 13.28 -0.67
CA LEU A 66 -30.32 13.67 -1.42
C LEU A 66 -29.11 12.82 -1.03
N SER A 67 -28.54 12.11 -2.00
CA SER A 67 -27.20 11.53 -1.88
C SER A 67 -26.14 12.59 -2.16
N ILE A 68 -25.02 12.55 -1.45
CA ILE A 68 -23.94 13.54 -1.55
C ILE A 68 -22.63 12.82 -1.81
N GLU A 69 -21.94 13.22 -2.89
CA GLU A 69 -20.58 12.76 -3.23
C GLU A 69 -19.65 13.97 -3.27
N VAL A 70 -18.49 13.88 -2.61
CA VAL A 70 -17.44 14.89 -2.65
C VAL A 70 -16.29 14.36 -3.50
N THR A 71 -15.89 15.11 -4.53
CA THR A 71 -14.84 14.69 -5.45
C THR A 71 -13.83 15.80 -5.70
N ARG A 72 -12.55 15.44 -5.78
CA ARG A 72 -11.48 16.40 -6.09
C ARG A 72 -11.65 16.99 -7.48
N THR A 73 -11.86 16.13 -8.47
CA THR A 73 -11.99 16.53 -9.86
C THR A 73 -13.13 15.77 -10.50
N LEU A 74 -14.06 16.51 -11.11
CA LEU A 74 -15.20 15.91 -11.79
C LEU A 74 -14.88 15.76 -13.29
N THR A 75 -14.50 14.54 -13.69
CA THR A 75 -14.33 14.18 -15.11
C THR A 75 -15.61 13.56 -15.67
N PRO A 76 -15.84 13.57 -17.01
CA PRO A 76 -17.01 12.95 -17.61
C PRO A 76 -17.18 11.46 -17.25
N LYS A 77 -16.08 10.69 -17.26
CA LYS A 77 -16.08 9.27 -16.86
C LYS A 77 -16.43 9.11 -15.37
N LYS A 78 -15.95 10.02 -14.52
CA LYS A 78 -16.23 9.97 -13.10
C LYS A 78 -17.68 10.35 -12.78
N LEU A 79 -18.22 11.35 -13.46
CA LEU A 79 -19.65 11.69 -13.39
C LEU A 79 -20.52 10.48 -13.77
N GLU A 80 -20.19 9.79 -14.85
CA GLU A 80 -20.91 8.58 -15.26
C GLU A 80 -20.83 7.46 -14.20
N SER A 81 -19.65 7.25 -13.62
CA SER A 81 -19.43 6.28 -12.53
C SER A 81 -20.26 6.63 -11.28
N ILE A 82 -20.26 7.91 -10.87
CA ILE A 82 -21.03 8.40 -9.72
C ILE A 82 -22.52 8.21 -9.98
N LEU A 83 -23.01 8.63 -11.14
CA LEU A 83 -24.43 8.49 -11.51
C LEU A 83 -24.86 7.02 -11.57
N LYS A 84 -24.05 6.14 -12.17
CA LYS A 84 -24.33 4.70 -12.19
C LYS A 84 -24.46 4.14 -10.78
N THR A 85 -23.57 4.54 -9.88
CA THR A 85 -23.59 4.13 -8.47
C THR A 85 -24.86 4.67 -7.79
N HIS A 86 -25.16 5.96 -7.94
CA HIS A 86 -26.38 6.57 -7.44
C HIS A 86 -27.64 5.82 -7.88
N PHE A 87 -27.79 5.56 -9.19
CA PHE A 87 -28.99 4.88 -9.70
C PHE A 87 -29.12 3.43 -9.21
N ASN A 88 -28.01 2.74 -8.99
CA ASN A 88 -28.01 1.36 -8.49
C ASN A 88 -28.39 1.28 -7.00
N TYR A 89 -28.06 2.31 -6.22
CA TYR A 89 -28.20 2.28 -4.76
C TYR A 89 -29.16 3.33 -4.18
N ARG A 90 -29.83 4.12 -5.03
CA ARG A 90 -30.86 5.07 -4.59
C ARG A 90 -31.94 4.35 -3.79
N ARG A 91 -32.34 4.97 -2.68
CA ARG A 91 -33.37 4.47 -1.75
C ARG A 91 -34.79 4.77 -2.24
N SER A 92 -34.94 5.76 -3.13
CA SER A 92 -36.21 6.11 -3.76
C SER A 92 -36.01 6.76 -5.14
N GLU A 93 -37.07 6.82 -5.94
CA GLU A 93 -37.03 7.52 -7.24
C GLU A 93 -36.96 9.04 -7.11
N GLU A 94 -37.36 9.57 -5.96
CA GLU A 94 -37.32 11.00 -5.63
C GLU A 94 -35.94 11.45 -5.16
N GLU A 95 -35.03 10.50 -4.91
CA GLU A 95 -33.68 10.79 -4.41
C GLU A 95 -32.81 11.45 -5.49
N GLY A 96 -32.41 12.69 -5.23
CA GLY A 96 -31.45 13.42 -6.04
C GLY A 96 -30.00 13.13 -5.62
N ILE A 97 -29.07 13.71 -6.37
CA ILE A 97 -27.64 13.66 -6.07
C ILE A 97 -27.01 15.05 -6.10
N LEU A 98 -26.23 15.36 -5.07
CA LEU A 98 -25.36 16.52 -4.98
C LEU A 98 -23.91 16.05 -5.15
N ILE A 99 -23.22 16.57 -6.15
CA ILE A 99 -21.80 16.35 -6.37
C ILE A 99 -21.05 17.63 -6.03
N VAL A 100 -20.23 17.58 -5.00
CA VAL A 100 -19.36 18.70 -4.61
C VAL A 100 -17.99 18.49 -5.26
N ALA A 101 -17.69 19.26 -6.30
CA ALA A 101 -16.47 19.14 -7.08
C ALA A 101 -15.51 20.28 -6.76
N LEU A 102 -14.36 19.95 -6.17
CA LEU A 102 -13.36 20.95 -5.74
C LEU A 102 -12.60 21.57 -6.91
N ARG A 103 -12.46 20.85 -8.03
CA ARG A 103 -11.91 21.35 -9.29
C ARG A 103 -12.81 20.89 -10.42
N GLN A 104 -13.47 21.84 -11.09
CA GLN A 104 -14.23 21.54 -12.30
C GLN A 104 -13.30 21.51 -13.51
N LEU A 105 -13.51 20.55 -14.41
CA LEU A 105 -12.98 20.68 -15.77
C LEU A 105 -13.71 21.83 -16.47
N ALA A 106 -12.95 22.62 -17.22
CA ALA A 106 -13.43 23.80 -17.90
C ALA A 106 -14.66 23.51 -18.79
N LYS A 107 -15.75 24.24 -18.47
CA LYS A 107 -16.98 24.46 -19.23
C LYS A 107 -17.86 23.22 -19.49
N GLU A 108 -19.15 23.42 -19.23
CA GLU A 108 -20.26 22.55 -19.62
C GLU A 108 -20.09 22.04 -21.06
N SER A 109 -19.61 20.81 -21.23
CA SER A 109 -19.70 20.15 -22.53
C SER A 109 -21.14 19.70 -22.75
N ASP A 110 -21.58 19.62 -24.01
CA ASP A 110 -22.91 19.09 -24.36
C ASP A 110 -23.15 17.68 -23.78
N TYR A 111 -22.08 16.94 -23.53
CA TYR A 111 -22.09 15.64 -22.85
C TYR A 111 -22.57 15.73 -21.39
N VAL A 112 -22.10 16.73 -20.63
CA VAL A 112 -22.55 16.95 -19.25
C VAL A 112 -24.03 17.34 -19.26
N LYS A 113 -24.45 18.22 -20.18
CA LYS A 113 -25.87 18.60 -20.34
C LYS A 113 -26.76 17.40 -20.63
N HIS A 114 -26.32 16.49 -21.50
CA HIS A 114 -27.05 15.27 -21.81
C HIS A 114 -27.17 14.31 -20.61
N LEU A 115 -26.10 14.17 -19.82
CA LEU A 115 -26.13 13.39 -18.57
C LEU A 115 -27.05 14.01 -17.51
N THR A 116 -27.05 15.34 -17.38
CA THR A 116 -27.95 16.06 -16.46
C THR A 116 -29.42 15.89 -16.85
N GLN A 117 -29.74 15.87 -18.16
CA GLN A 117 -31.08 15.56 -18.65
C GLN A 117 -31.51 14.13 -18.29
N LYS A 118 -30.59 13.16 -18.37
CA LYS A 118 -30.82 11.76 -17.96
C LYS A 118 -31.14 11.61 -16.46
N ALA A 119 -30.61 12.51 -15.63
CA ALA A 119 -30.90 12.55 -14.20
C ALA A 119 -32.21 13.26 -13.82
N ALA A 120 -33.08 13.55 -14.81
CA ALA A 120 -34.39 14.18 -14.63
C ALA A 120 -34.35 15.49 -13.80
N GLY A 121 -33.26 16.25 -13.90
CA GLY A 121 -33.08 17.52 -13.19
C GLY A 121 -32.79 17.42 -11.69
N ARG A 122 -32.54 16.21 -11.15
CA ARG A 122 -32.19 16.00 -9.72
C ARG A 122 -30.68 15.81 -9.49
N LEU A 123 -29.86 16.24 -10.44
CA LEU A 123 -28.40 16.33 -10.33
C LEU A 123 -28.01 17.78 -10.03
N ILE A 124 -27.34 17.99 -8.90
CA ILE A 124 -26.82 19.29 -8.49
C ILE A 124 -25.31 19.17 -8.40
N ILE A 125 -24.59 20.11 -9.01
CA ILE A 125 -23.13 20.15 -8.96
C ILE A 125 -22.73 21.45 -8.30
N TRP A 126 -21.99 21.35 -7.19
CA TRP A 126 -21.36 22.48 -6.53
C TRP A 126 -19.89 22.56 -6.95
N GLY A 127 -19.44 23.77 -7.27
CA GLY A 127 -18.04 24.08 -7.52
C GLY A 127 -17.42 24.87 -6.38
N GLU A 128 -16.33 25.56 -6.69
CA GLU A 128 -15.59 26.40 -5.74
C GLU A 128 -16.45 27.54 -5.19
N SER A 129 -17.30 28.16 -6.02
CA SER A 129 -18.11 29.31 -5.62
C SER A 129 -19.19 28.97 -4.58
N GLU A 130 -19.91 27.86 -4.73
CA GLU A 130 -20.90 27.43 -3.75
C GLU A 130 -20.24 27.05 -2.41
N LEU A 131 -19.05 26.44 -2.47
CA LEU A 131 -18.26 26.13 -1.28
C LEU A 131 -17.78 27.39 -0.55
N GLU A 132 -17.32 28.40 -1.28
CA GLU A 132 -16.92 29.69 -0.69
C GLU A 132 -18.08 30.37 0.03
N GLN A 133 -19.26 30.40 -0.60
CA GLN A 133 -20.47 30.94 0.04
C GLN A 133 -20.83 30.18 1.33
N LEU A 134 -20.69 28.86 1.35
CA LEU A 134 -20.93 28.05 2.53
C LEU A 134 -19.92 28.34 3.65
N ILE A 135 -18.64 28.48 3.31
CA ILE A 135 -17.57 28.83 4.24
C ILE A 135 -17.80 30.22 4.83
N GLU A 136 -18.18 31.20 4.02
CA GLU A 136 -18.49 32.56 4.47
C GLU A 136 -19.69 32.58 5.42
N LYS A 137 -20.78 31.88 5.06
CA LYS A 137 -21.98 31.76 5.88
C LYS A 137 -21.69 31.18 7.26
N HIS A 138 -20.79 30.19 7.33
CA HIS A 138 -20.41 29.49 8.57
C HIS A 138 -18.97 29.79 9.02
N SER A 139 -18.50 31.03 8.82
CA SER A 139 -17.09 31.41 9.02
C SER A 139 -16.48 30.96 10.36
N GLN A 140 -17.18 31.16 11.49
CA GLN A 140 -16.70 30.75 12.81
C GLN A 140 -16.56 29.21 12.94
N ALA A 141 -17.54 28.46 12.41
CA ALA A 141 -17.49 27.01 12.43
C ALA A 141 -16.41 26.48 11.48
N ALA A 142 -16.28 27.08 10.29
CA ALA A 142 -15.25 26.77 9.31
C ALA A 142 -13.84 26.98 9.87
N ASP A 143 -13.57 28.11 10.54
CA ASP A 143 -12.27 28.38 11.18
C ASP A 143 -11.94 27.32 12.25
N LYS A 144 -12.94 26.96 13.07
CA LYS A 144 -12.80 25.92 14.10
C LYS A 144 -12.53 24.54 13.49
N LEU A 145 -13.24 24.16 12.43
CA LEU A 145 -13.04 22.90 11.72
C LEU A 145 -11.65 22.83 11.08
N ALA A 146 -11.21 23.91 10.43
CA ALA A 146 -9.90 23.97 9.80
C ALA A 146 -8.73 23.87 10.80
N SER A 147 -8.91 24.38 12.01
CA SER A 147 -7.91 24.21 13.08
C SER A 147 -7.80 22.76 13.61
N LYS A 148 -8.74 21.89 13.25
CA LYS A 148 -8.90 20.54 13.79
C LYS A 148 -9.01 19.44 12.73
N LEU A 149 -8.61 19.71 11.48
CA LEU A 149 -8.76 18.81 10.33
C LEU A 149 -8.27 17.38 10.61
N PHE A 150 -7.05 17.24 11.13
CA PHE A 150 -6.49 15.92 11.46
C PHE A 150 -7.32 15.20 12.52
N SER A 151 -7.69 15.89 13.60
CA SER A 151 -8.50 15.30 14.67
C SER A 151 -9.92 14.94 14.22
N LEU A 152 -10.51 15.71 13.30
CA LEU A 152 -11.81 15.41 12.69
C LEU A 152 -11.73 14.13 11.87
N ARG A 153 -10.71 14.01 11.02
CA ARG A 153 -10.51 12.80 10.22
C ARG A 153 -10.24 11.57 11.08
N LEU A 154 -9.42 11.72 12.13
CA LEU A 154 -9.16 10.67 13.10
C LEU A 154 -10.46 10.22 13.79
N GLN A 155 -11.28 11.18 14.23
CA GLN A 155 -12.58 10.89 14.83
C GLN A 155 -13.49 10.14 13.86
N MET A 156 -13.59 10.58 12.61
CA MET A 156 -14.39 9.92 11.57
C MET A 156 -13.93 8.47 11.32
N ALA A 157 -12.64 8.23 11.22
CA ALA A 157 -12.07 6.88 11.06
C ALA A 157 -12.34 5.97 12.27
N VAL A 158 -12.30 6.54 13.48
CA VAL A 158 -12.51 5.84 14.76
C VAL A 158 -13.99 5.60 15.08
N SER A 159 -14.90 6.42 14.56
CA SER A 159 -16.35 6.28 14.75
C SER A 159 -17.03 5.28 13.82
N ARG A 160 -16.29 4.63 12.91
CA ARG A 160 -16.82 3.56 12.05
C ARG A 160 -17.39 2.44 12.92
N ASN A 161 -18.62 2.00 12.62
CA ASN A 161 -19.21 0.84 13.29
C ASN A 161 -18.32 -0.39 13.04
N PRO A 162 -18.13 -1.26 14.05
CA PRO A 162 -17.36 -2.48 13.90
C PRO A 162 -18.13 -3.47 13.03
N GLU A 163 -17.96 -3.38 11.72
CA GLU A 163 -18.39 -4.41 10.78
C GLU A 163 -17.47 -5.62 10.84
N ASP A 164 -17.93 -6.73 10.26
CA ASP A 164 -17.07 -7.88 10.04
C ASP A 164 -15.99 -7.52 9.01
N TRP A 165 -14.76 -7.35 9.49
CA TRP A 165 -13.61 -7.04 8.65
C TRP A 165 -13.38 -8.10 7.57
N LYS A 166 -13.89 -9.33 7.73
CA LYS A 166 -13.80 -10.39 6.71
C LYS A 166 -14.73 -10.09 5.53
N GLU A 167 -15.94 -9.62 5.77
CA GLU A 167 -16.85 -9.21 4.68
C GLU A 167 -16.23 -8.04 3.89
N LYS A 168 -15.64 -7.08 4.59
CA LYS A 168 -14.90 -5.97 3.95
C LYS A 168 -13.70 -6.47 3.16
N ARG A 169 -12.92 -7.41 3.72
CA ARG A 169 -11.80 -8.03 3.01
C ARG A 169 -12.29 -8.69 1.72
N ASP A 170 -13.38 -9.44 1.76
CA ASP A 170 -13.88 -10.16 0.60
C ASP A 170 -14.35 -9.20 -0.51
N GLN A 171 -14.91 -8.03 -0.17
CA GLN A 171 -15.16 -6.95 -1.14
C GLN A 171 -13.87 -6.40 -1.77
N VAL A 172 -12.85 -6.12 -0.96
CA VAL A 172 -11.54 -5.66 -1.48
C VAL A 172 -10.93 -6.72 -2.40
N VAL A 173 -11.11 -8.00 -2.10
CA VAL A 173 -10.64 -9.11 -2.96
C VAL A 173 -11.37 -9.11 -4.31
N LEU A 174 -12.68 -8.81 -4.34
CA LEU A 174 -13.43 -8.64 -5.58
C LEU A 174 -12.87 -7.48 -6.42
N GLU A 175 -12.60 -6.33 -5.80
CA GLU A 175 -11.98 -5.19 -6.48
C GLU A 175 -10.61 -5.54 -7.07
N VAL A 176 -9.78 -6.29 -6.32
CA VAL A 176 -8.48 -6.77 -6.81
C VAL A 176 -8.66 -7.67 -8.04
N SER A 177 -9.66 -8.56 -8.02
CA SER A 177 -9.96 -9.45 -9.14
C SER A 177 -10.44 -8.69 -10.37
N GLU A 178 -11.24 -7.64 -10.20
CA GLU A 178 -11.62 -6.74 -11.30
C GLU A 178 -10.40 -6.01 -11.89
N SER A 179 -9.53 -5.46 -11.03
CA SER A 179 -8.29 -4.82 -11.46
C SER A 179 -7.36 -5.80 -12.19
N TYR A 180 -7.23 -7.04 -11.71
CA TYR A 180 -6.45 -8.09 -12.36
C TYR A 180 -6.99 -8.41 -13.76
N ARG A 181 -8.31 -8.58 -13.90
CA ARG A 181 -8.95 -8.89 -15.20
C ARG A 181 -8.77 -7.79 -16.24
N SER A 182 -8.61 -6.53 -15.81
CA SER A 182 -8.37 -5.38 -16.70
C SER A 182 -7.05 -5.43 -17.47
N GLY A 183 -6.08 -6.25 -17.03
CA GLY A 183 -4.77 -6.40 -17.66
C GLY A 183 -3.78 -5.24 -17.39
N ARG A 184 -4.14 -4.30 -16.51
CA ARG A 184 -3.24 -3.24 -16.03
C ARG A 184 -2.82 -3.51 -14.59
N PHE A 185 -2.22 -4.67 -14.37
CA PHE A 185 -1.89 -5.16 -13.05
C PHE A 185 -0.40 -5.43 -12.91
N SER A 186 0.18 -5.08 -11.76
CA SER A 186 1.58 -5.38 -11.43
C SER A 186 1.67 -5.98 -10.04
N LEU A 187 2.66 -6.84 -9.82
CA LEU A 187 2.91 -7.46 -8.52
C LEU A 187 4.10 -6.77 -7.87
N VAL A 188 4.01 -6.54 -6.56
CA VAL A 188 5.10 -5.96 -5.78
C VAL A 188 5.42 -6.89 -4.62
N LEU A 189 6.60 -7.51 -4.65
CA LEU A 189 6.96 -8.63 -3.79
C LEU A 189 7.99 -8.21 -2.75
N GLY A 190 7.76 -8.57 -1.50
CA GLY A 190 8.66 -8.35 -0.39
C GLY A 190 9.15 -9.65 0.25
N ALA A 191 9.96 -9.50 1.30
CA ALA A 191 10.70 -10.60 1.93
C ALA A 191 9.80 -11.71 2.47
N GLY A 192 8.52 -11.43 2.75
CA GLY A 192 7.55 -12.44 3.15
C GLY A 192 7.32 -13.53 2.08
N VAL A 193 7.50 -13.20 0.80
CA VAL A 193 7.40 -14.19 -0.30
C VAL A 193 8.57 -15.17 -0.21
N SER A 194 9.80 -14.68 -0.11
CA SER A 194 11.00 -15.50 0.04
C SER A 194 11.02 -16.29 1.35
N SER A 195 10.52 -15.69 2.43
CA SER A 195 10.38 -16.34 3.75
C SER A 195 9.43 -17.52 3.70
N SER A 196 8.39 -17.49 2.84
CA SER A 196 7.47 -18.62 2.66
C SER A 196 8.14 -19.87 2.05
N ALA A 197 9.30 -19.69 1.41
CA ALA A 197 10.17 -20.77 0.91
C ALA A 197 11.33 -21.10 1.88
N GLY A 198 11.29 -20.54 3.09
CA GLY A 198 12.26 -20.79 4.15
C GLY A 198 13.53 -19.95 4.07
N LEU A 199 13.63 -18.94 3.20
CA LEU A 199 14.77 -18.01 3.23
C LEU A 199 14.73 -17.15 4.51
N PRO A 200 15.89 -16.78 5.07
CA PRO A 200 15.95 -15.96 6.27
C PRO A 200 15.42 -14.55 6.00
N ASP A 201 14.87 -13.91 7.04
CA ASP A 201 14.64 -12.47 6.99
C ASP A 201 15.98 -11.70 7.02
N TRP A 202 15.88 -10.40 6.74
CA TRP A 202 17.04 -9.54 6.61
C TRP A 202 17.87 -9.44 7.89
N ASP A 203 17.19 -9.32 9.03
CA ASP A 203 17.84 -9.26 10.34
C ASP A 203 18.62 -10.54 10.65
N THR A 204 18.04 -11.71 10.33
CA THR A 204 18.66 -13.02 10.53
C THR A 204 19.88 -13.20 9.63
N LEU A 205 19.80 -12.81 8.36
CA LEU A 205 20.93 -12.86 7.43
C LEU A 205 22.10 -12.00 7.93
N LEU A 206 21.84 -10.74 8.25
CA LEU A 206 22.88 -9.81 8.70
C LEU A 206 23.51 -10.24 10.01
N ASN A 207 22.71 -10.75 10.96
CA ASN A 207 23.25 -11.30 12.20
C ASN A 207 24.21 -12.45 11.92
N SER A 208 23.84 -13.36 11.01
CA SER A 208 24.70 -14.50 10.67
C SER A 208 26.02 -14.07 10.02
N LEU A 209 25.98 -13.05 9.15
CA LEU A 209 27.15 -12.50 8.49
C LEU A 209 28.06 -11.78 9.49
N PHE A 210 27.47 -11.00 10.38
CA PHE A 210 28.21 -10.27 11.42
C PHE A 210 28.88 -11.22 12.42
N VAL A 211 28.16 -12.27 12.86
CA VAL A 211 28.75 -13.33 13.69
C VAL A 211 29.90 -14.01 12.95
N SER A 212 29.72 -14.39 11.67
CA SER A 212 30.78 -14.99 10.86
C SER A 212 32.03 -14.11 10.79
N MET A 213 31.86 -12.82 10.53
CA MET A 213 32.97 -11.86 10.46
C MET A 213 33.75 -11.80 11.78
N LEU A 214 33.05 -11.70 12.91
CA LEU A 214 33.68 -11.64 14.23
C LEU A 214 34.37 -12.96 14.63
N THR A 215 33.87 -14.10 14.15
CA THR A 215 34.47 -15.41 14.42
C THR A 215 35.66 -15.71 13.50
N ASP A 216 35.69 -15.14 12.28
CA ASP A 216 36.77 -15.31 11.32
C ASP A 216 38.00 -14.43 11.66
N GLU A 217 37.82 -13.28 12.31
CA GLU A 217 38.91 -12.31 12.54
C GLU A 217 39.74 -12.51 13.83
N ASP A 218 39.27 -13.14 14.93
CA ASP A 218 40.08 -13.12 16.18
C ASP A 218 39.80 -14.15 17.31
N LEU A 219 39.15 -15.29 17.08
CA LEU A 219 38.96 -16.31 18.15
C LEU A 219 39.54 -17.67 17.73
N SER A 220 40.84 -17.79 17.98
CA SER A 220 41.68 -18.94 17.66
C SER A 220 41.50 -20.16 18.58
N ASP A 221 40.29 -20.41 19.09
CA ASP A 221 39.99 -21.66 19.80
C ASP A 221 38.67 -22.32 19.36
N LYS A 222 38.74 -23.63 19.16
CA LYS A 222 37.84 -24.38 18.28
C LYS A 222 36.43 -24.59 18.87
N SER A 223 35.43 -24.40 18.00
CA SER A 223 34.14 -25.12 17.93
C SER A 223 33.07 -24.91 19.01
N HIS A 224 33.34 -24.22 20.13
CA HIS A 224 32.31 -23.86 21.12
C HIS A 224 31.90 -22.37 21.11
N ASP A 225 32.61 -21.51 20.38
CA ASP A 225 32.44 -20.05 20.45
C ASP A 225 31.28 -19.47 19.61
N ASN A 226 30.80 -20.15 18.56
CA ASN A 226 29.79 -19.57 17.66
C ASN A 226 28.44 -19.31 18.36
N GLU A 227 28.01 -20.19 19.27
CA GLU A 227 26.78 -19.98 20.05
C GLU A 227 26.96 -18.86 21.09
N HIS A 228 28.14 -18.77 21.71
CA HIS A 228 28.47 -17.71 22.65
C HIS A 228 28.53 -16.34 21.95
N VAL A 229 29.24 -16.22 20.83
CA VAL A 229 29.30 -14.99 20.02
C VAL A 229 27.92 -14.62 19.49
N ALA A 230 27.13 -15.57 18.99
CA ALA A 230 25.74 -15.30 18.57
C ALA A 230 24.88 -14.79 19.74
N SER A 231 25.05 -15.35 20.95
CA SER A 231 24.34 -14.90 22.15
C SER A 231 24.76 -13.48 22.58
N ILE A 232 26.06 -13.16 22.47
CA ILE A 232 26.62 -11.84 22.78
C ILE A 232 26.14 -10.81 21.76
N VAL A 233 26.20 -11.11 20.46
CA VAL A 233 25.69 -10.24 19.39
C VAL A 233 24.20 -10.00 19.55
N LYS A 234 23.42 -11.06 19.83
CA LYS A 234 21.97 -10.92 20.10
C LYS A 234 21.69 -10.03 21.30
N ARG A 235 22.47 -10.16 22.37
CA ARG A 235 22.36 -9.31 23.57
C ARG A 235 22.79 -7.86 23.30
N LEU A 236 23.87 -7.65 22.56
CA LEU A 236 24.35 -6.34 22.13
C LEU A 236 23.26 -5.62 21.31
N ARG A 237 22.58 -6.32 20.40
CA ARG A 237 21.46 -5.75 19.64
C ARG A 237 20.28 -5.32 20.51
N GLN A 238 19.99 -6.06 21.57
CA GLN A 238 18.91 -5.70 22.50
C GLN A 238 19.24 -4.48 23.37
N ILE A 239 20.53 -4.22 23.62
CA ILE A 239 21.00 -3.13 24.48
C ILE A 239 21.35 -1.88 23.67
N ASP A 240 22.11 -2.05 22.59
CA ASP A 240 22.76 -0.97 21.83
C ASP A 240 22.05 -0.66 20.50
N GLY A 241 21.07 -1.49 20.12
CA GLY A 241 20.11 -1.19 19.06
C GLY A 241 20.64 -0.71 17.69
N PRO A 242 21.82 -1.13 17.17
CA PRO A 242 22.18 -0.77 15.81
C PRO A 242 21.14 -1.36 14.85
N SER A 243 20.59 -0.50 13.98
CA SER A 243 19.65 -0.92 12.95
C SER A 243 20.30 -1.93 12.01
N ALA A 244 19.50 -2.77 11.35
CA ALA A 244 19.98 -3.69 10.31
C ALA A 244 20.87 -2.97 9.27
N LEU A 245 20.53 -1.73 8.93
CA LEU A 245 21.29 -0.89 8.00
C LEU A 245 22.70 -0.55 8.50
N MET A 246 22.86 -0.31 9.80
CA MET A 246 24.17 -0.07 10.42
C MET A 246 25.03 -1.33 10.43
N LEU A 247 24.45 -2.50 10.74
CA LEU A 247 25.18 -3.76 10.63
C LEU A 247 25.64 -4.02 9.20
N ALA A 248 24.76 -3.82 8.22
CA ALA A 248 25.11 -3.96 6.82
C ALA A 248 26.26 -3.04 6.40
N ARG A 249 26.28 -1.80 6.93
CA ARG A 249 27.37 -0.86 6.73
C ARG A 249 28.69 -1.35 7.34
N TYR A 250 28.68 -1.87 8.57
CA TYR A 250 29.86 -2.45 9.20
C TYR A 250 30.38 -3.66 8.44
N ILE A 251 29.50 -4.59 8.07
CA ILE A 251 29.84 -5.79 7.31
C ILE A 251 30.46 -5.38 5.96
N ARG A 252 29.86 -4.42 5.26
CA ARG A 252 30.40 -3.92 3.99
C ARG A 252 31.78 -3.29 4.18
N LYS A 253 31.98 -2.47 5.22
CA LYS A 253 33.27 -1.82 5.49
C LYS A 253 34.35 -2.83 5.93
N GLY A 254 33.96 -3.87 6.65
CA GLY A 254 34.87 -4.93 7.10
C GLY A 254 35.28 -5.89 5.99
N LEU A 255 34.35 -6.22 5.09
CA LEU A 255 34.57 -7.18 4.00
C LEU A 255 34.98 -6.52 2.67
N SER A 256 34.86 -5.20 2.53
CA SER A 256 35.21 -4.48 1.30
C SER A 256 36.20 -3.35 1.60
N ALA A 257 37.50 -3.60 1.42
CA ALA A 257 38.56 -2.60 1.53
C ALA A 257 38.75 -1.75 0.25
N GLY A 258 37.74 -1.75 -0.65
CA GLY A 258 37.62 -0.81 -1.76
C GLY A 258 38.05 -1.34 -3.13
N SER A 259 38.45 -2.61 -3.27
CA SER A 259 38.74 -3.20 -4.60
C SER A 259 37.54 -3.95 -5.20
N GLU A 260 37.44 -3.98 -6.55
CA GLU A 260 36.38 -4.74 -7.26
C GLU A 260 36.39 -6.24 -6.94
N LYS A 261 37.57 -6.80 -6.63
CA LYS A 261 37.73 -8.22 -6.27
C LYS A 261 37.07 -8.50 -4.92
N GLU A 262 37.33 -7.67 -3.92
CA GLU A 262 36.76 -7.80 -2.56
C GLU A 262 35.24 -7.60 -2.59
N GLN A 263 34.74 -6.69 -3.42
CA GLN A 263 33.30 -6.53 -3.61
C GLN A 263 32.64 -7.81 -4.16
N LYS A 264 33.30 -8.49 -5.10
CA LYS A 264 32.82 -9.79 -5.62
C LYS A 264 32.84 -10.88 -4.56
N GLU A 265 33.90 -10.96 -3.75
CA GLU A 265 34.01 -11.89 -2.62
C GLU A 265 32.93 -11.64 -1.56
N PHE A 266 32.67 -10.37 -1.25
CA PHE A 266 31.60 -9.95 -0.36
C PHE A 266 30.22 -10.39 -0.86
N ILE A 267 29.90 -10.07 -2.11
CA ILE A 267 28.62 -10.46 -2.74
C ILE A 267 28.46 -11.98 -2.73
N GLN A 268 29.52 -12.72 -3.02
CA GLN A 268 29.51 -14.18 -3.00
C GLN A 268 29.29 -14.73 -1.59
N ALA A 269 29.91 -14.14 -0.56
CA ALA A 269 29.70 -14.53 0.83
C ALA A 269 28.26 -14.30 1.28
N VAL A 270 27.68 -13.12 0.96
CA VAL A 270 26.28 -12.79 1.24
C VAL A 270 25.34 -13.78 0.53
N THR A 271 25.55 -14.01 -0.76
CA THR A 271 24.74 -14.94 -1.57
C THR A 271 24.79 -16.34 -0.96
N THR A 272 25.98 -16.84 -0.64
CA THR A 272 26.16 -18.19 -0.06
C THR A 272 25.46 -18.31 1.29
N ARG A 273 25.55 -17.28 2.15
CA ARG A 273 24.86 -17.26 3.45
C ARG A 273 23.35 -17.20 3.30
N LEU A 274 22.82 -16.39 2.38
CA LEU A 274 21.38 -16.28 2.10
C LEU A 274 20.77 -17.65 1.82
N TYR A 275 21.34 -18.43 0.89
CA TYR A 275 20.79 -19.74 0.50
C TYR A 275 21.16 -20.87 1.47
N SER A 276 22.32 -20.82 2.14
CA SER A 276 22.71 -21.86 3.10
C SER A 276 21.89 -21.83 4.40
N LEU A 277 21.40 -20.66 4.81
CA LEU A 277 20.50 -20.49 5.95
C LEU A 277 19.06 -20.90 5.68
N ARG A 278 18.72 -21.28 4.44
CA ARG A 278 17.35 -21.64 4.08
C ARG A 278 16.85 -22.83 4.91
N ASN A 279 15.69 -22.68 5.52
CA ASN A 279 15.01 -23.77 6.19
C ASN A 279 14.46 -24.77 5.14
N LYS A 280 15.08 -25.95 5.06
CA LYS A 280 14.75 -27.02 4.10
C LYS A 280 13.41 -27.72 4.36
N GLN A 281 12.73 -27.44 5.47
CA GLN A 281 11.37 -27.94 5.71
C GLN A 281 10.36 -27.31 4.75
N TYR A 282 10.66 -26.11 4.25
CA TYR A 282 9.82 -25.42 3.27
C TYR A 282 10.25 -25.79 1.85
N SER A 283 9.25 -25.95 0.99
CA SER A 283 9.45 -26.10 -0.46
C SER A 283 9.96 -24.80 -1.06
N LEU A 284 10.95 -24.90 -1.96
CA LEU A 284 11.42 -23.78 -2.79
C LEU A 284 10.26 -23.08 -3.51
N SER A 285 9.42 -23.88 -4.17
CA SER A 285 8.13 -23.43 -4.71
C SER A 285 7.07 -23.51 -3.61
N SER A 286 7.06 -22.53 -2.72
CA SER A 286 6.04 -22.44 -1.67
C SER A 286 4.63 -22.31 -2.28
N PRO A 287 3.55 -22.63 -1.56
CA PRO A 287 2.19 -22.37 -2.04
C PRO A 287 1.98 -20.92 -2.47
N LEU A 288 2.58 -19.97 -1.75
CA LEU A 288 2.50 -18.55 -2.08
C LEU A 288 3.17 -18.23 -3.42
N ILE A 289 4.41 -18.68 -3.63
CA ILE A 289 5.16 -18.49 -4.88
C ILE A 289 4.41 -19.12 -6.05
N LYS A 290 3.83 -20.32 -5.86
CA LYS A 290 3.03 -21.01 -6.88
C LYS A 290 1.80 -20.22 -7.31
N GLU A 291 1.10 -19.59 -6.37
CA GLU A 291 -0.09 -18.79 -6.67
C GLU A 291 0.28 -17.46 -7.33
N ILE A 292 1.35 -16.81 -6.88
CA ILE A 292 1.91 -15.62 -7.54
C ILE A 292 2.28 -15.94 -9.00
N ALA A 293 2.99 -17.05 -9.23
CA ALA A 293 3.36 -17.49 -10.58
C ALA A 293 2.13 -17.87 -11.43
N SER A 294 1.06 -18.38 -10.80
CA SER A 294 -0.22 -18.63 -11.48
C SER A 294 -0.85 -17.34 -12.00
N LEU A 295 -0.83 -16.27 -11.20
CA LEU A 295 -1.34 -14.96 -11.64
C LEU A 295 -0.54 -14.37 -12.81
N CYS A 296 0.77 -14.61 -12.86
CA CYS A 296 1.65 -14.21 -13.96
C CYS A 296 1.44 -15.01 -15.25
N THR A 297 0.82 -16.19 -15.17
CA THR A 297 0.67 -17.08 -16.32
C THR A 297 -0.36 -16.49 -17.30
N PRO A 298 -0.03 -16.32 -18.59
CA PRO A 298 -0.97 -15.82 -19.58
C PRO A 298 -2.20 -16.72 -19.73
N THR A 299 -3.36 -16.10 -19.91
CA THR A 299 -4.62 -16.82 -20.18
C THR A 299 -4.99 -16.72 -21.66
N ARG A 300 -6.10 -17.35 -22.07
CA ARG A 300 -6.67 -17.14 -23.43
C ARG A 300 -6.91 -15.68 -23.79
N THR A 301 -7.03 -14.79 -22.80
CA THR A 301 -7.25 -13.36 -22.97
C THR A 301 -5.97 -12.52 -22.84
N GLY A 302 -4.80 -13.18 -22.92
CA GLY A 302 -3.48 -12.58 -22.77
C GLY A 302 -2.94 -12.59 -21.35
N ALA A 303 -1.73 -12.04 -21.20
CA ALA A 303 -1.09 -11.78 -19.91
C ALA A 303 -1.84 -10.66 -19.16
N LYS A 304 -2.08 -10.88 -17.86
CA LYS A 304 -2.77 -9.91 -17.00
C LYS A 304 -1.82 -9.09 -16.14
N VAL A 305 -0.68 -9.68 -15.80
CA VAL A 305 0.41 -9.03 -15.08
C VAL A 305 1.37 -8.41 -16.09
N ARG A 306 1.59 -7.10 -16.00
CA ARG A 306 2.49 -6.34 -16.87
C ARG A 306 3.94 -6.40 -16.38
N SER A 307 4.13 -6.42 -15.05
CA SER A 307 5.45 -6.46 -14.43
C SER A 307 5.39 -7.01 -13.01
N VAL A 308 6.52 -7.55 -12.57
CA VAL A 308 6.79 -7.88 -11.17
C VAL A 308 7.88 -6.94 -10.68
N ILE A 309 7.66 -6.28 -9.55
CA ILE A 309 8.68 -5.52 -8.83
C ILE A 309 9.00 -6.31 -7.58
N THR A 310 10.26 -6.62 -7.33
CA THR A 310 10.68 -7.36 -6.14
C THR A 310 11.73 -6.58 -5.38
N TYR A 311 11.55 -6.55 -4.06
CA TYR A 311 12.53 -6.05 -3.11
C TYR A 311 13.44 -7.16 -2.58
N ASN A 312 13.23 -8.39 -3.06
CA ASN A 312 13.99 -9.55 -2.66
C ASN A 312 15.22 -9.69 -3.55
N PHE A 313 16.30 -10.18 -2.94
CA PHE A 313 17.55 -10.42 -3.64
C PHE A 313 17.58 -11.78 -4.35
N ASP A 314 16.74 -12.74 -3.93
CA ASP A 314 16.79 -14.11 -4.46
C ASP A 314 16.19 -14.27 -5.87
N ASP A 315 16.37 -15.46 -6.44
CA ASP A 315 15.87 -15.89 -7.76
C ASP A 315 14.67 -16.86 -7.69
N LEU A 316 13.95 -16.93 -6.56
CA LEU A 316 12.92 -17.96 -6.37
C LEU A 316 11.73 -17.78 -7.31
N MET A 317 11.38 -16.54 -7.64
CA MET A 317 10.28 -16.25 -8.57
C MET A 317 10.65 -16.64 -10.00
N GLU A 318 11.86 -16.31 -10.43
CA GLU A 318 12.44 -16.68 -11.71
C GLU A 318 12.33 -18.17 -11.93
N ARG A 319 12.82 -18.95 -10.95
CA ARG A 319 12.84 -20.41 -11.01
C ARG A 319 11.45 -21.02 -11.17
N GLU A 320 10.46 -20.49 -10.44
CA GLU A 320 9.07 -20.99 -10.56
C GLU A 320 8.45 -20.60 -11.91
N LEU A 321 8.70 -19.39 -12.41
CA LEU A 321 8.15 -18.92 -13.69
C LEU A 321 8.80 -19.65 -14.88
N GLU A 322 10.11 -19.86 -14.84
CA GLU A 322 10.85 -20.66 -15.83
C GLU A 322 10.41 -22.12 -15.83
N ALA A 323 10.17 -22.72 -14.66
CA ALA A 323 9.62 -24.08 -14.56
C ALA A 323 8.23 -24.22 -15.19
N ARG A 324 7.51 -23.10 -15.40
CA ARG A 324 6.23 -23.02 -16.11
C ARG A 324 6.36 -22.64 -17.58
N ASN A 325 7.58 -22.59 -18.11
CA ASN A 325 7.90 -22.15 -19.47
C ASN A 325 7.42 -20.73 -19.79
N LEU A 326 7.46 -19.82 -18.82
CA LEU A 326 7.19 -18.41 -19.06
C LEU A 326 8.47 -17.70 -19.48
N SER A 327 8.36 -16.86 -20.52
CA SER A 327 9.45 -15.97 -20.93
C SER A 327 9.54 -14.82 -19.93
N ILE A 328 10.67 -14.69 -19.25
CA ILE A 328 10.89 -13.67 -18.23
C ILE A 328 12.17 -12.90 -18.50
N ARG A 329 12.27 -11.70 -17.95
CA ARG A 329 13.51 -10.93 -17.90
C ARG A 329 13.71 -10.36 -16.49
N SER A 330 14.71 -10.86 -15.78
CA SER A 330 15.20 -10.19 -14.57
C SER A 330 15.95 -8.92 -14.97
N ILE A 331 15.54 -7.79 -14.38
CA ILE A 331 16.08 -6.46 -14.64
C ILE A 331 16.62 -5.90 -13.31
N PHE A 332 17.93 -5.67 -13.27
CA PHE A 332 18.63 -5.17 -12.09
C PHE A 332 19.65 -4.06 -12.41
N GLU A 333 19.67 -3.58 -13.65
CA GLU A 333 20.45 -2.42 -14.11
C GLU A 333 19.63 -1.55 -15.10
N GLU A 334 20.02 -0.28 -15.26
CA GLU A 334 19.28 0.71 -16.06
C GLU A 334 19.23 0.40 -17.57
N VAL A 335 20.26 -0.26 -18.10
CA VAL A 335 20.42 -0.53 -19.53
C VAL A 335 19.61 -1.73 -20.02
N GLU A 336 19.05 -2.53 -19.10
CA GLU A 336 18.29 -3.73 -19.44
C GLU A 336 16.81 -3.40 -19.70
N LEU A 337 16.29 -3.95 -20.80
CA LEU A 337 14.89 -3.85 -21.18
C LEU A 337 14.36 -5.24 -21.50
N ALA A 338 13.13 -5.53 -21.06
CA ALA A 338 12.43 -6.75 -21.43
C ALA A 338 11.90 -6.67 -22.87
N ALA A 339 11.94 -7.80 -23.57
CA ALA A 339 11.25 -7.93 -24.85
C ALA A 339 9.72 -7.87 -24.67
N PRO A 340 8.94 -7.55 -25.72
CA PRO A 340 7.48 -7.45 -25.61
C PRO A 340 6.76 -8.73 -25.15
N GLU A 341 7.38 -9.89 -25.35
CA GLU A 341 6.83 -11.21 -24.96
C GLU A 341 7.34 -11.68 -23.58
N GLU A 342 8.32 -10.97 -23.01
CA GLU A 342 8.90 -11.30 -21.70
C GLU A 342 8.17 -10.56 -20.58
N LEU A 343 7.97 -11.25 -19.46
CA LEU A 343 7.52 -10.62 -18.22
C LEU A 343 8.74 -9.99 -17.51
N PRO A 344 8.81 -8.66 -17.37
CA PRO A 344 9.89 -8.02 -16.62
C PRO A 344 9.75 -8.26 -15.10
N ILE A 345 10.85 -8.67 -14.46
CA ILE A 345 11.00 -8.80 -13.01
C ILE A 345 12.07 -7.79 -12.56
N TYR A 346 11.63 -6.70 -11.93
CA TYR A 346 12.50 -5.61 -11.51
C TYR A 346 13.01 -5.82 -10.08
N HIS A 347 14.32 -6.01 -9.92
CA HIS A 347 14.98 -6.13 -8.63
C HIS A 347 15.47 -4.76 -8.15
N VAL A 348 14.58 -4.00 -7.54
CA VAL A 348 14.83 -2.59 -7.22
C VAL A 348 15.84 -2.38 -6.09
N HIS A 349 16.11 -3.43 -5.29
CA HIS A 349 17.12 -3.42 -4.23
C HIS A 349 18.40 -4.19 -4.62
N GLY A 350 18.45 -4.82 -5.79
CA GLY A 350 19.57 -5.64 -6.24
C GLY A 350 19.23 -7.12 -6.33
N PHE A 351 20.11 -7.90 -6.95
CA PHE A 351 19.86 -9.29 -7.34
C PHE A 351 21.04 -10.21 -7.01
N LEU A 352 20.76 -11.28 -6.28
CA LEU A 352 21.67 -12.31 -5.76
C LEU A 352 21.12 -13.71 -6.07
N PRO A 353 21.16 -14.16 -7.33
CA PRO A 353 20.70 -15.49 -7.72
C PRO A 353 21.56 -16.59 -7.08
N GLU A 354 20.97 -17.75 -6.79
CA GLU A 354 21.67 -18.91 -6.22
C GLU A 354 22.73 -19.40 -7.20
N ASN A 355 22.34 -19.52 -8.48
CA ASN A 355 23.24 -19.89 -9.55
C ASN A 355 23.64 -18.69 -10.41
N ARG A 356 24.76 -18.06 -10.03
CA ARG A 356 25.27 -16.84 -10.67
C ARG A 356 25.69 -17.03 -12.13
N THR A 357 26.01 -18.26 -12.58
CA THR A 357 26.43 -18.49 -13.97
C THR A 357 25.31 -18.30 -14.98
N ASN A 358 24.05 -18.33 -14.52
CA ASN A 358 22.88 -18.19 -15.38
C ASN A 358 22.61 -16.73 -15.78
N TYR A 359 23.29 -15.77 -15.15
CA TYR A 359 23.04 -14.35 -15.33
C TYR A 359 24.34 -13.61 -15.67
N SER A 360 24.30 -12.79 -16.71
CA SER A 360 25.37 -11.86 -17.07
C SER A 360 25.30 -10.59 -16.23
N ASN A 361 26.40 -9.83 -16.14
CA ASN A 361 26.46 -8.48 -15.55
C ASN A 361 26.04 -8.36 -14.07
N LEU A 362 26.05 -9.46 -13.31
CA LEU A 362 25.75 -9.45 -11.87
C LEU A 362 26.70 -8.59 -11.03
N ASP A 363 27.81 -8.13 -11.60
CA ASP A 363 28.76 -7.19 -10.99
C ASP A 363 28.29 -5.73 -11.07
N ARG A 364 27.31 -5.42 -11.93
CA ARG A 364 26.74 -4.08 -12.11
C ARG A 364 25.48 -3.81 -11.29
N THR A 365 25.01 -4.80 -10.54
CA THR A 365 23.81 -4.66 -9.71
C THR A 365 24.06 -3.66 -8.57
N THR A 366 23.22 -2.62 -8.49
CA THR A 366 23.19 -1.71 -7.34
C THR A 366 22.60 -2.45 -6.15
N LEU A 367 23.46 -3.01 -5.31
CA LEU A 367 23.03 -3.62 -4.06
C LEU A 367 22.66 -2.54 -3.06
N VAL A 368 21.35 -2.39 -2.85
CA VAL A 368 20.75 -1.56 -1.80
C VAL A 368 20.83 -2.36 -0.50
N PHE A 369 22.07 -2.62 -0.10
CA PHE A 369 22.42 -3.52 1.00
C PHE A 369 22.62 -2.75 2.29
N SER A 370 23.12 -1.50 2.22
CA SER A 370 23.46 -0.69 3.39
C SER A 370 22.73 0.66 3.39
N GLU A 371 22.82 1.36 4.53
CA GLU A 371 22.31 2.72 4.69
C GLU A 371 22.71 3.64 3.52
N GLU A 372 23.93 3.51 3.01
CA GLU A 372 24.42 4.32 1.89
C GLU A 372 23.73 4.01 0.56
N GLY A 373 23.38 2.74 0.30
CA GLY A 373 22.62 2.38 -0.90
C GLY A 373 21.21 2.97 -0.87
N TYR A 374 20.58 2.97 0.31
CA TYR A 374 19.31 3.66 0.53
C TYR A 374 19.43 5.17 0.36
N HIS A 375 20.47 5.80 0.93
CA HIS A 375 20.72 7.24 0.77
C HIS A 375 20.96 7.62 -0.69
N GLN A 376 21.70 6.80 -1.44
CA GLN A 376 21.93 7.03 -2.86
C GLN A 376 20.60 7.07 -3.62
N ILE A 377 19.78 6.02 -3.51
CA ILE A 377 18.46 5.97 -4.16
C ILE A 377 17.53 7.09 -3.69
N TYR A 378 17.61 7.48 -2.43
CA TYR A 378 16.78 8.55 -1.88
C TYR A 378 17.20 9.94 -2.39
N SER A 379 18.51 10.18 -2.51
CA SER A 379 19.07 11.43 -3.05
C SER A 379 18.90 11.54 -4.57
N GLU A 380 18.98 10.43 -5.28
CA GLU A 380 18.87 10.36 -6.74
C GLU A 380 17.42 10.13 -7.15
N ALA A 381 16.65 11.21 -7.25
CA ALA A 381 15.25 11.15 -7.67
C ALA A 381 15.03 10.44 -9.02
N TYR A 382 16.02 10.53 -9.92
CA TYR A 382 16.00 9.93 -11.27
C TYR A 382 16.65 8.55 -11.34
N HIS A 383 17.02 7.93 -10.22
CA HIS A 383 17.52 6.56 -10.22
C HIS A 383 16.51 5.62 -10.88
N TRP A 384 16.97 4.74 -11.78
CA TRP A 384 16.10 3.89 -12.62
C TRP A 384 15.06 3.11 -11.81
N SER A 385 15.43 2.62 -10.63
CA SER A 385 14.53 1.86 -9.75
C SER A 385 13.37 2.71 -9.23
N ASN A 386 13.59 4.00 -8.95
CA ASN A 386 12.53 4.93 -8.56
C ASN A 386 11.58 5.20 -9.74
N LEU A 387 12.14 5.38 -10.94
CA LEU A 387 11.36 5.65 -12.15
C LEU A 387 10.47 4.46 -12.53
N VAL A 388 10.98 3.24 -12.51
CA VAL A 388 10.22 2.01 -12.80
C VAL A 388 9.10 1.79 -11.78
N GLN A 389 9.40 2.00 -10.50
CA GLN A 389 8.40 1.92 -9.44
C GLN A 389 7.31 2.98 -9.64
N LEU A 390 7.66 4.24 -9.88
CA LEU A 390 6.70 5.31 -10.14
C LEU A 390 5.86 5.06 -11.39
N ALA A 391 6.46 4.57 -12.48
CA ALA A 391 5.75 4.22 -13.70
C ALA A 391 4.69 3.13 -13.41
N SER A 392 5.08 2.06 -12.72
CA SER A 392 4.15 0.99 -12.33
C SER A 392 3.05 1.52 -11.39
N LEU A 393 3.42 2.32 -10.39
CA LEU A 393 2.51 2.97 -9.46
C LEU A 393 1.63 4.05 -10.10
N LYS A 394 1.90 4.54 -11.32
CA LYS A 394 1.01 5.47 -12.05
C LYS A 394 0.15 4.76 -13.08
N GLU A 395 0.71 3.83 -13.84
CA GLU A 395 0.06 3.18 -14.99
C GLU A 395 -0.76 1.94 -14.63
N THR A 396 -0.40 1.25 -13.55
CA THR A 396 -1.00 -0.04 -13.17
C THR A 396 -1.62 -0.02 -11.78
N THR A 397 -2.38 -1.07 -11.50
CA THR A 397 -2.84 -1.45 -10.16
C THR A 397 -1.84 -2.44 -9.57
N CYS A 398 -1.07 -2.00 -8.59
CA CYS A 398 -0.12 -2.83 -7.87
C CYS A 398 -0.78 -3.64 -6.74
N LEU A 399 -0.52 -4.94 -6.69
CA LEU A 399 -0.80 -5.81 -5.54
C LEU A 399 0.50 -6.17 -4.83
N MET A 400 0.58 -5.77 -3.56
CA MET A 400 1.74 -5.92 -2.70
C MET A 400 1.61 -7.16 -1.82
N VAL A 401 2.58 -8.07 -1.92
CA VAL A 401 2.59 -9.36 -1.21
C VAL A 401 3.91 -9.53 -0.47
N GLY A 402 3.84 -9.88 0.82
CA GLY A 402 5.04 -10.07 1.65
C GLY A 402 5.80 -8.78 2.00
N LEU A 403 5.16 -7.62 1.87
CA LEU A 403 5.71 -6.31 2.24
C LEU A 403 5.10 -5.82 3.55
N SER A 404 5.95 -5.26 4.42
CA SER A 404 5.53 -4.56 5.64
C SER A 404 5.07 -3.12 5.39
N LEU A 405 5.37 -2.55 4.22
CA LEU A 405 5.17 -1.12 3.89
C LEU A 405 5.82 -0.16 4.89
N THR A 406 6.91 -0.61 5.52
CA THR A 406 7.75 0.20 6.42
C THR A 406 8.91 0.86 5.68
N ASP A 407 9.17 0.47 4.43
CA ASP A 407 10.24 1.03 3.62
C ASP A 407 9.96 2.52 3.30
N PRO A 408 10.84 3.46 3.73
CA PRO A 408 10.62 4.89 3.52
C PRO A 408 10.59 5.29 2.04
N ASN A 409 11.38 4.63 1.17
CA ASN A 409 11.42 4.96 -0.24
C ASN A 409 10.12 4.54 -0.92
N LEU A 410 9.63 3.32 -0.68
CA LEU A 410 8.33 2.89 -1.22
C LEU A 410 7.19 3.81 -0.75
N ARG A 411 7.14 4.19 0.54
CA ARG A 411 6.12 5.12 1.06
C ARG A 411 6.17 6.48 0.37
N ARG A 412 7.38 7.02 0.15
CA ARG A 412 7.58 8.27 -0.61
C ARG A 412 7.04 8.15 -2.03
N LEU A 413 7.37 7.06 -2.74
CA LEU A 413 6.91 6.84 -4.11
C LEU A 413 5.38 6.67 -4.19
N LEU A 414 4.78 5.98 -3.22
CA LEU A 414 3.33 5.84 -3.10
C LEU A 414 2.64 7.18 -2.87
N GLU A 415 3.19 8.02 -2.01
CA GLU A 415 2.65 9.36 -1.77
C GLU A 415 2.69 10.21 -3.06
N ILE A 416 3.81 10.18 -3.78
CA ILE A 416 3.95 10.86 -5.10
C ILE A 416 2.94 10.29 -6.11
N ALA A 417 2.72 8.98 -6.11
CA ALA A 417 1.76 8.32 -6.98
C ALA A 417 0.31 8.72 -6.64
N ALA A 418 -0.03 8.76 -5.35
CA ALA A 418 -1.37 9.07 -4.84
C ALA A 418 -1.81 10.51 -5.09
N LYS A 419 -0.86 11.47 -5.22
CA LYS A 419 -1.17 12.90 -5.45
C LYS A 419 -2.09 13.18 -6.65
N SER A 420 -2.13 12.30 -7.65
CA SER A 420 -2.93 12.48 -8.87
C SER A 420 -4.15 11.55 -8.96
N THR A 421 -4.50 10.86 -7.89
CA THR A 421 -5.62 9.89 -7.87
C THR A 421 -6.58 10.19 -6.72
N ASP A 422 -7.88 10.18 -7.01
CA ASP A 422 -8.93 10.49 -6.02
C ASP A 422 -9.27 9.29 -5.12
N ARG A 423 -8.94 8.07 -5.55
CA ARG A 423 -9.20 6.84 -4.80
C ARG A 423 -7.95 5.96 -4.75
N PRO A 424 -7.76 5.22 -3.65
CA PRO A 424 -6.69 4.23 -3.56
C PRO A 424 -6.88 3.18 -4.66
N LYS A 425 -5.82 2.95 -5.43
CA LYS A 425 -5.83 2.01 -6.56
C LYS A 425 -4.92 0.80 -6.35
N HIS A 426 -4.14 0.80 -5.29
CA HIS A 426 -3.21 -0.28 -4.97
C HIS A 426 -3.78 -1.14 -3.85
N PHE A 427 -3.27 -2.35 -3.73
CA PHE A 427 -3.72 -3.29 -2.71
C PHE A 427 -2.51 -3.89 -2.00
N ALA A 428 -2.61 -4.12 -0.69
CA ALA A 428 -1.54 -4.74 0.09
C ALA A 428 -2.07 -5.73 1.12
N PHE A 429 -1.46 -6.91 1.16
CA PHE A 429 -1.70 -7.86 2.25
C PHE A 429 -0.98 -7.40 3.51
N LEU A 430 -1.72 -7.10 4.59
CA LEU A 430 -1.15 -6.78 5.90
C LEU A 430 -1.67 -7.73 6.99
N PRO A 431 -0.82 -8.12 7.95
CA PRO A 431 -1.23 -8.99 9.05
C PRO A 431 -2.14 -8.23 10.01
N ARG A 432 -3.30 -8.80 10.32
CA ARG A 432 -4.22 -8.30 11.34
C ARG A 432 -3.87 -8.91 12.69
N VAL A 433 -3.69 -8.07 13.71
CA VAL A 433 -3.35 -8.55 15.05
C VAL A 433 -4.61 -9.08 15.72
N SER A 434 -4.66 -10.38 16.00
CA SER A 434 -5.77 -10.98 16.73
C SER A 434 -5.75 -10.57 18.21
N LEU A 435 -6.92 -10.55 18.83
CA LEU A 435 -7.05 -10.23 20.26
C LEU A 435 -6.21 -11.16 21.15
N GLU A 436 -6.09 -12.43 20.78
CA GLU A 436 -5.26 -13.39 21.51
C GLU A 436 -3.78 -13.04 21.42
N LYS A 437 -3.26 -12.79 20.21
CA LYS A 437 -1.86 -12.38 20.00
C LYS A 437 -1.54 -11.05 20.69
N PHE A 438 -2.51 -10.14 20.81
CA PHE A 438 -2.32 -8.86 21.48
C PHE A 438 -2.33 -8.97 23.00
N THR A 439 -3.21 -9.79 23.57
CA THR A 439 -3.40 -9.87 25.02
C THR A 439 -2.46 -10.85 25.70
N LYS A 440 -1.97 -11.85 24.97
CA LYS A 440 -1.12 -12.92 25.49
C LYS A 440 0.28 -12.88 24.88
N ASP A 441 1.28 -13.07 25.73
CA ASP A 441 2.65 -13.39 25.35
C ASP A 441 3.03 -14.71 26.02
N ASP A 442 3.45 -15.71 25.24
CA ASP A 442 3.71 -17.08 25.70
C ASP A 442 2.62 -17.67 26.62
N GLY A 443 1.36 -17.45 26.25
CA GLY A 443 0.17 -17.88 27.00
C GLY A 443 -0.17 -17.05 28.25
N LYS A 444 0.67 -16.09 28.63
CA LYS A 444 0.46 -15.20 29.79
C LYS A 444 -0.18 -13.90 29.37
N ASN A 445 -1.18 -13.44 30.13
CA ASN A 445 -1.78 -12.14 29.90
C ASN A 445 -0.79 -11.01 30.22
N VAL A 446 -0.38 -10.27 29.20
CA VAL A 446 0.54 -9.13 29.31
C VAL A 446 -0.21 -7.79 29.33
N VAL A 447 -1.43 -7.75 28.76
CA VAL A 447 -2.27 -6.54 28.73
C VAL A 447 -3.20 -6.51 29.94
N ARG A 448 -3.04 -5.47 30.77
CA ARG A 448 -3.89 -5.21 31.95
C ARG A 448 -5.12 -4.36 31.58
N ALA A 449 -5.95 -4.86 30.67
CA ALA A 449 -7.19 -4.19 30.28
C ALA A 449 -8.33 -5.21 30.06
N PRO A 450 -9.60 -4.84 30.32
CA PRO A 450 -10.74 -5.69 30.01
C PRO A 450 -10.79 -6.05 28.53
N THR A 451 -11.21 -7.27 28.21
CA THR A 451 -11.29 -7.81 26.85
C THR A 451 -12.04 -6.88 25.89
N GLY A 452 -13.15 -6.29 26.33
CA GLY A 452 -13.93 -5.34 25.53
C GLY A 452 -13.19 -4.04 25.21
N VAL A 453 -12.33 -3.56 26.13
CA VAL A 453 -11.49 -2.36 25.92
C VAL A 453 -10.37 -2.69 24.94
N SER A 454 -9.69 -3.82 25.12
CA SER A 454 -8.63 -4.28 24.20
C SER A 454 -9.16 -4.50 22.78
N LYS A 455 -10.35 -5.09 22.65
CA LYS A 455 -11.01 -5.28 21.35
C LYS A 455 -11.29 -3.94 20.67
N ARG A 456 -11.93 -2.99 21.38
CA ARG A 456 -12.19 -1.65 20.84
C ARG A 456 -10.91 -0.91 20.47
N PHE A 457 -9.84 -1.06 21.25
CA PHE A 457 -8.54 -0.47 20.94
C PHE A 457 -7.94 -1.06 19.65
N LEU A 458 -7.96 -2.38 19.51
CA LEU A 458 -7.48 -3.07 18.30
C LEU A 458 -8.28 -2.70 17.07
N ASP A 459 -9.62 -2.66 17.17
CA ASP A 459 -10.47 -2.25 16.06
C ASP A 459 -10.10 -0.84 15.60
N ARG A 460 -9.93 0.10 16.54
CA ARG A 460 -9.45 1.46 16.24
C ARG A 460 -8.05 1.46 15.61
N HIS A 461 -7.11 0.70 16.16
CA HIS A 461 -5.75 0.60 15.62
C HIS A 461 -5.75 0.10 14.17
N HIS A 462 -6.55 -0.92 13.86
CA HIS A 462 -6.68 -1.42 12.49
C HIS A 462 -7.34 -0.39 11.56
N SER A 463 -8.42 0.28 11.99
CA SER A 463 -9.06 1.34 11.20
C SER A 463 -8.11 2.52 10.92
N LEU A 464 -7.25 2.87 11.87
CA LEU A 464 -6.22 3.90 11.67
C LEU A 464 -5.16 3.45 10.68
N ASN A 465 -4.69 2.20 10.76
CA ASN A 465 -3.73 1.67 9.79
C ASN A 465 -4.32 1.61 8.37
N GLU A 466 -5.58 1.21 8.22
CA GLU A 466 -6.29 1.29 6.94
C GLU A 466 -6.31 2.72 6.39
N GLU A 467 -6.56 3.71 7.25
CA GLU A 467 -6.64 5.11 6.84
C GLU A 467 -5.29 5.65 6.38
N VAL A 468 -4.21 5.34 7.11
CA VAL A 468 -2.83 5.70 6.73
C VAL A 468 -2.43 5.05 5.41
N MET A 469 -2.81 3.79 5.18
CA MET A 469 -2.53 3.12 3.91
C MET A 469 -3.36 3.70 2.76
N ARG A 470 -4.62 4.04 3.03
CA ARG A 470 -5.51 4.69 2.07
C ARG A 470 -4.96 6.04 1.60
N GLU A 471 -4.33 6.80 2.48
CA GLU A 471 -3.62 8.05 2.14
C GLU A 471 -2.44 7.85 1.19
N LEU A 472 -1.75 6.72 1.33
CA LEU A 472 -0.69 6.28 0.40
C LEU A 472 -1.26 5.69 -0.90
N GLY A 473 -2.59 5.69 -1.07
CA GLY A 473 -3.26 5.14 -2.25
C GLY A 473 -3.39 3.62 -2.23
N VAL A 474 -3.28 2.99 -1.05
CA VAL A 474 -3.27 1.53 -0.85
C VAL A 474 -4.46 1.07 -0.02
N ASN A 475 -5.23 0.11 -0.54
CA ASN A 475 -6.26 -0.63 0.18
C ASN A 475 -5.66 -1.86 0.87
N VAL A 476 -6.07 -2.12 2.12
CA VAL A 476 -5.52 -3.21 2.91
C VAL A 476 -6.36 -4.48 2.77
N ILE A 477 -5.69 -5.61 2.50
CA ILE A 477 -6.26 -6.95 2.56
C ILE A 477 -5.74 -7.61 3.85
N TRP A 478 -6.58 -7.65 4.88
CA TRP A 478 -6.22 -8.23 6.17
C TRP A 478 -6.13 -9.75 6.12
N TYR A 479 -5.14 -10.33 6.80
CA TYR A 479 -5.04 -11.76 7.06
C TYR A 479 -4.57 -12.03 8.50
N GLU A 480 -4.94 -13.16 9.10
CA GLU A 480 -4.46 -13.56 10.43
C GLU A 480 -3.41 -14.68 10.35
N SER A 481 -3.50 -15.51 9.30
CA SER A 481 -2.55 -16.57 8.96
C SER A 481 -1.96 -16.38 7.56
N TYR A 482 -0.66 -16.65 7.41
CA TYR A 482 0.02 -16.60 6.11
C TYR A 482 -0.55 -17.61 5.10
N ASP A 483 -1.17 -18.70 5.55
CA ASP A 483 -1.82 -19.70 4.70
C ASP A 483 -3.11 -19.19 4.02
N GLU A 484 -3.64 -18.04 4.46
CA GLU A 484 -4.79 -17.40 3.81
C GLU A 484 -4.37 -16.70 2.51
N ILE A 485 -3.15 -16.18 2.42
CA ILE A 485 -2.69 -15.38 1.28
C ILE A 485 -2.75 -16.19 -0.03
N PRO A 486 -2.19 -17.42 -0.12
CA PRO A 486 -2.30 -18.22 -1.35
C PRO A 486 -3.76 -18.51 -1.74
N LYS A 487 -4.64 -18.76 -0.78
CA LYS A 487 -6.07 -19.04 -1.05
C LYS A 487 -6.79 -17.82 -1.62
N ILE A 488 -6.46 -16.62 -1.12
CA ILE A 488 -7.00 -15.36 -1.62
C ILE A 488 -6.46 -15.09 -3.03
N LEU A 489 -5.15 -15.28 -3.28
CA LEU A 489 -4.57 -15.12 -4.62
C LEU A 489 -5.20 -16.06 -5.66
N HIS A 490 -5.42 -17.32 -5.28
CA HIS A 490 -6.13 -18.28 -6.13
C HIS A 490 -7.54 -17.81 -6.50
N SER A 491 -8.27 -17.23 -5.54
CA SER A 491 -9.61 -16.69 -5.75
C SER A 491 -9.61 -15.49 -6.70
N ILE A 492 -8.62 -14.59 -6.53
CA ILE A 492 -8.40 -13.44 -7.43
C ILE A 492 -8.20 -13.90 -8.87
N GLY A 493 -7.35 -14.92 -9.07
CA GLY A 493 -7.04 -15.47 -10.40
C GLY A 493 -8.24 -16.14 -11.10
N LYS A 494 -9.18 -16.72 -10.32
CA LYS A 494 -10.39 -17.36 -10.85
C LYS A 494 -11.52 -16.39 -11.21
N GLY A 495 -11.55 -15.20 -10.61
CA GLY A 495 -12.61 -14.22 -10.87
C GLY A 495 -13.94 -14.56 -10.20
N ILE A 496 -13.90 -15.11 -8.99
CA ILE A 496 -15.08 -15.45 -8.17
C ILE A 496 -15.60 -14.22 -7.45
#